data_AF-A0A7Y6E3W8-F1
#
_entry.id   AF-A0A7Y6E3W8-F1
#
_cell.length_a   1.000
_cell.length_b   1.000
_cell.length_c   1.000
_cell.angle_alpha   90.00
_cell.angle_beta   90.00
_cell.angle_gamma   90.00
#
_symmetry.space_group_name_H-M   'P 1'
#
loop_
_entity.id
_entity.type
_entity.pdbx_description
1 polymer ?
#
loop_
_entity_poly.entity_id
_entity_poly.type
_entity_poly.pdbx_seq_one_letter_code
_entity_poly.pdbx_strand_id
1 'polypeptide(L)'
;HGEDFVVRPTLRELVDGMNALAAGGSGGPQLDFAAVEREVVAHDREVANPYSKDLQLMAVRNARGYWPDKLSRVAAPHRFLDPAHGPLIAVRLRVLTRKTLGGLETTLESQVVRPDGTPVDGLYAAGEVAGFGGGGVHGYNALEGTFLGGCIFSGRAAGRALAKRLG
;
A
#
# COMPACT_ATOMS: atom_id res chain seq x y z
N HIS A 1 7.02 -18.13 10.33
CA HIS A 1 6.60 -17.02 9.44
C HIS A 1 5.31 -17.43 8.74
N GLY A 2 4.53 -16.49 8.18
CA GLY A 2 3.23 -16.82 7.55
C GLY A 2 3.38 -17.70 6.31
N GLU A 3 2.27 -18.24 5.80
CA GLU A 3 2.27 -19.14 4.63
C GLU A 3 2.87 -18.52 3.36
N ASP A 4 2.85 -17.19 3.26
CA ASP A 4 3.40 -16.43 2.12
C ASP A 4 4.90 -16.14 2.23
N PHE A 5 5.57 -16.54 3.32
CA PHE A 5 6.97 -16.21 3.57
C PHE A 5 7.89 -17.39 3.28
N VAL A 6 8.98 -17.12 2.56
CA VAL A 6 10.09 -18.04 2.35
C VAL A 6 11.34 -17.42 2.96
N VAL A 7 11.97 -18.11 3.90
CA VAL A 7 13.20 -17.66 4.57
C VAL A 7 14.29 -18.70 4.35
N ARG A 8 15.43 -18.31 3.76
CA ARG A 8 16.52 -19.22 3.39
C ARG A 8 17.89 -18.56 3.52
N PRO A 9 18.95 -19.34 3.83
CA PRO A 9 20.31 -18.82 3.97
C PRO A 9 20.95 -18.44 2.63
N THR A 10 20.55 -19.05 1.51
CA THR A 10 21.14 -18.82 0.19
C THR A 10 20.10 -18.39 -0.83
N LEU A 11 20.53 -17.65 -1.86
CA LEU A 11 19.62 -17.18 -2.92
C LEU A 11 19.01 -18.35 -3.70
N ARG A 12 19.79 -19.41 -3.93
CA ARG A 12 19.31 -20.63 -4.62
C ARG A 12 18.14 -21.24 -3.87
N GLU A 13 18.35 -21.54 -2.59
CA GLU A 13 17.31 -22.12 -1.76
C GLU A 13 16.09 -21.20 -1.63
N LEU A 14 16.31 -19.89 -1.59
CA LEU A 14 15.23 -18.90 -1.56
C LEU A 14 14.36 -19.00 -2.81
N VAL A 15 14.97 -18.99 -4.00
CA VAL A 15 14.26 -19.10 -5.29
C VAL A 15 13.54 -20.45 -5.40
N ASP A 16 14.19 -21.55 -4.99
CA ASP A 16 13.57 -22.88 -4.98
C ASP A 16 12.35 -22.91 -4.05
N GLY A 17 12.46 -22.28 -2.87
CA GLY A 17 11.35 -22.13 -1.93
C GLY A 17 10.22 -21.25 -2.48
N MET A 18 10.52 -20.17 -3.19
CA MET A 18 9.54 -19.33 -3.89
C MET A 18 8.79 -20.11 -4.96
N ASN A 19 9.50 -20.92 -5.75
CA ASN A 19 8.93 -21.75 -6.81
C ASN A 19 8.05 -22.88 -6.24
N ALA A 20 8.47 -23.51 -5.13
CA ALA A 20 7.66 -24.49 -4.42
C ALA A 20 6.36 -23.86 -3.87
N LEU A 21 6.47 -22.65 -3.30
CA LEU A 21 5.32 -21.90 -2.79
C LEU A 21 4.35 -21.51 -3.93
N ALA A 22 4.86 -21.16 -5.11
CA ALA A 22 4.03 -20.84 -6.28
C ALA A 22 3.29 -22.08 -6.82
N ALA A 23 3.93 -23.25 -6.80
CA ALA A 23 3.33 -24.52 -7.24
C ALA A 23 2.23 -25.02 -6.28
N GLY A 24 2.33 -24.73 -4.98
CA GLY A 24 1.55 -25.38 -3.92
C GLY A 24 0.13 -24.87 -3.65
N GLY A 25 -0.46 -23.94 -4.43
CA GLY A 25 -1.90 -23.66 -4.21
C GLY A 25 -2.50 -22.37 -4.77
N SER A 26 -1.72 -21.43 -5.28
CA SER A 26 -2.29 -20.16 -5.78
C SER A 26 -1.73 -19.66 -7.11
N GLY A 27 -0.86 -20.46 -7.74
CA GLY A 27 -0.21 -20.10 -8.99
C GLY A 27 0.82 -18.97 -8.84
N GLY A 28 1.39 -18.59 -9.98
CA GLY A 28 2.48 -17.61 -10.10
C GLY A 28 3.47 -18.06 -11.17
N PRO A 29 4.21 -17.14 -11.80
CA PRO A 29 5.26 -17.50 -12.74
C PRO A 29 6.36 -18.27 -12.01
N GLN A 30 6.89 -19.31 -12.65
CA GLN A 30 8.13 -19.95 -12.19
C GLN A 30 9.29 -18.98 -12.40
N LEU A 31 10.07 -18.78 -11.36
CA LEU A 31 11.23 -17.91 -11.38
C LEU A 31 12.44 -18.68 -11.92
N ASP A 32 13.08 -18.10 -12.93
CA ASP A 32 14.42 -18.52 -13.34
C ASP A 32 15.45 -17.96 -12.36
N PHE A 33 16.22 -18.86 -11.74
CA PHE A 33 17.27 -18.46 -10.81
C PHE A 33 18.30 -17.54 -11.46
N ALA A 34 18.73 -17.80 -12.70
CA ALA A 34 19.78 -17.00 -13.33
C ALA A 34 19.31 -15.55 -13.55
N ALA A 35 18.04 -15.36 -13.90
CA ALA A 35 17.41 -14.05 -13.96
C ALA A 35 17.36 -13.36 -12.58
N VAL A 36 16.93 -14.06 -11.52
CA VAL A 36 16.86 -13.51 -10.16
C VAL A 36 18.25 -13.14 -9.63
N GLU A 37 19.23 -14.03 -9.79
CA GLU A 37 20.62 -13.81 -9.38
C GLU A 37 21.21 -12.58 -10.06
N ARG A 38 21.01 -12.44 -11.37
CA ARG A 38 21.46 -11.27 -12.13
C ARG A 38 20.90 -9.96 -11.55
N GLU A 39 19.62 -9.93 -11.19
CA GLU A 39 18.97 -8.75 -10.62
C GLU A 39 19.49 -8.42 -9.23
N VAL A 40 19.58 -9.43 -8.36
CA VAL A 40 20.10 -9.27 -6.99
C VAL A 40 21.55 -8.80 -7.00
N VAL A 41 22.39 -9.37 -7.87
CA VAL A 41 23.80 -8.94 -8.02
C VAL A 41 23.89 -7.52 -8.60
N ALA A 42 22.99 -7.14 -9.51
CA ALA A 42 22.94 -5.78 -10.04
C ALA A 42 22.60 -4.76 -8.93
N HIS A 43 21.59 -5.04 -8.11
CA HIS A 43 21.27 -4.24 -6.94
C HIS A 43 22.46 -4.13 -5.97
N ASP A 44 23.10 -5.25 -5.63
CA ASP A 44 24.22 -5.27 -4.66
C ASP A 44 25.46 -4.51 -5.13
N ARG A 45 25.68 -4.44 -6.45
CA ARG A 45 26.71 -3.57 -7.05
C ARG A 45 26.35 -2.10 -6.87
N GLU A 46 25.09 -1.75 -7.07
CA GLU A 46 24.61 -0.36 -6.92
C GLU A 46 24.61 0.11 -5.45
N VAL A 47 24.38 -0.79 -4.48
CA VAL A 47 24.52 -0.49 -3.04
C VAL A 47 25.93 0.04 -2.74
N ALA A 48 26.95 -0.57 -3.34
CA ALA A 48 28.35 -0.20 -3.14
C ALA A 48 28.82 0.98 -4.02
N ASN A 49 28.00 1.42 -4.98
CA ASN A 49 28.28 2.53 -5.87
C ASN A 49 27.72 3.84 -5.28
N PRO A 50 28.55 4.78 -4.77
CA PRO A 50 28.06 6.01 -4.15
C PRO A 50 27.27 6.90 -5.11
N TYR A 51 27.55 6.84 -6.41
CA TYR A 51 26.88 7.66 -7.42
C TYR A 51 25.52 7.10 -7.87
N SER A 52 25.31 5.78 -7.77
CA SER A 52 24.18 4.95 -8.23
C SER A 52 23.01 5.64 -8.94
N LYS A 53 22.59 5.07 -10.08
CA LYS A 53 21.37 5.48 -10.81
C LYS A 53 20.19 4.54 -10.59
N ASP A 54 20.33 3.61 -9.67
CA ASP A 54 19.19 2.80 -9.21
C ASP A 54 18.20 3.68 -8.45
N LEU A 55 16.97 3.74 -8.92
CA LEU A 55 15.94 4.61 -8.36
C LEU A 55 15.58 4.24 -6.92
N GLN A 56 15.62 2.95 -6.56
CA GLN A 56 15.27 2.50 -5.22
C GLN A 56 16.37 2.95 -4.23
N LEU A 57 17.63 2.75 -4.58
CA LEU A 57 18.76 3.16 -3.74
C LEU A 57 18.89 4.68 -3.66
N MET A 58 18.64 5.40 -4.76
CA MET A 58 18.56 6.86 -4.72
C MET A 58 17.47 7.34 -3.76
N ALA A 59 16.29 6.72 -3.76
CA ALA A 59 15.19 7.05 -2.84
C ALA A 59 15.57 6.77 -1.37
N VAL A 60 16.19 5.62 -1.08
CA VAL A 60 16.67 5.29 0.27
C VAL A 60 17.72 6.29 0.73
N ARG A 61 18.70 6.63 -0.12
CA ARG A 61 19.76 7.60 0.22
C ARG A 61 19.20 8.99 0.44
N ASN A 62 18.25 9.44 -0.39
CA ASN A 62 17.58 10.71 -0.23
C ASN A 62 16.79 10.78 1.09
N ALA A 63 16.01 9.74 1.41
CA ALA A 63 15.27 9.68 2.68
C ALA A 63 16.21 9.69 3.90
N ARG A 64 17.37 9.02 3.80
CA ARG A 64 18.42 9.05 4.84
C ARG A 64 19.21 10.37 4.89
N GLY A 65 19.05 11.25 3.91
CA GLY A 65 19.56 12.63 3.97
C GLY A 65 18.88 13.46 5.06
N TYR A 66 17.66 13.07 5.45
CA TYR A 66 16.96 13.66 6.59
C TYR A 66 17.31 12.91 7.89
N TRP A 67 17.92 13.62 8.84
CA TRP A 67 18.52 13.00 10.02
C TRP A 67 17.54 12.21 10.92
N PRO A 68 16.28 12.64 11.15
CA PRO A 68 15.34 11.87 11.97
C PRO A 68 14.93 10.56 11.28
N ASP A 69 14.70 10.60 9.97
CA ASP A 69 14.39 9.41 9.17
C ASP A 69 15.56 8.43 9.16
N LYS A 70 16.79 8.94 9.03
CA LYS A 70 18.02 8.13 9.10
C LYS A 70 18.16 7.36 10.42
N LEU A 71 17.76 7.98 11.54
CA LEU A 71 17.90 7.41 12.89
C LEU A 71 16.75 6.47 13.27
N SER A 72 15.53 6.75 12.81
CA SER A 72 14.32 6.10 13.35
C SER A 72 13.53 5.25 12.36
N ARG A 73 13.63 5.51 11.05
CA ARG A 73 12.65 4.99 10.08
C ARG A 73 13.27 4.23 8.91
N VAL A 74 14.36 4.74 8.35
CA VAL A 74 14.93 4.22 7.10
C VAL A 74 16.18 3.42 7.41
N ALA A 75 16.17 2.11 7.16
CA ALA A 75 17.34 1.26 7.38
C ALA A 75 18.53 1.66 6.50
N ALA A 76 19.76 1.42 6.97
CA ALA A 76 20.93 1.58 6.14
C ALA A 76 20.92 0.52 5.03
N PRO A 77 21.13 0.89 3.74
CA PRO A 77 21.18 -0.09 2.69
C PRO A 77 22.42 -0.98 2.86
N HIS A 78 22.23 -2.28 2.67
CA HIS A 78 23.29 -3.27 2.59
C HIS A 78 23.06 -4.17 1.38
N ARG A 79 24.06 -4.96 1.04
CA ARG A 79 23.94 -5.97 -0.02
C ARG A 79 23.01 -7.08 0.47
N PHE A 80 22.11 -7.55 -0.38
CA PHE A 80 21.24 -8.67 -0.06
C PHE A 80 22.05 -9.95 0.17
N LEU A 81 23.12 -10.17 -0.61
CA LEU A 81 23.94 -11.39 -0.52
C LEU A 81 25.06 -11.33 0.52
N ASP A 82 25.10 -10.29 1.36
CA ASP A 82 26.04 -10.24 2.49
C ASP A 82 25.57 -11.19 3.62
N PRO A 83 26.35 -12.26 3.93
CA PRO A 83 25.95 -13.22 4.96
C PRO A 83 25.76 -12.59 6.35
N ALA A 84 26.40 -11.45 6.64
CA ALA A 84 26.23 -10.73 7.90
C ALA A 84 24.81 -10.15 8.08
N HIS A 85 24.05 -10.02 6.99
CA HIS A 85 22.70 -9.48 6.96
C HIS A 85 21.63 -10.52 6.61
N GLY A 86 22.01 -11.82 6.58
CA GLY A 86 21.07 -12.93 6.35
C GLY A 86 20.23 -13.29 7.59
N PRO A 87 19.29 -14.24 7.45
CA PRO A 87 18.93 -14.98 6.23
C PRO A 87 18.13 -14.12 5.23
N LEU A 88 18.07 -14.58 3.97
CA LEU A 88 17.23 -13.95 2.95
C LEU A 88 15.75 -14.24 3.20
N ILE A 89 14.90 -13.27 2.88
CA ILE A 89 13.45 -13.35 3.06
C ILE A 89 12.77 -12.96 1.74
N ALA A 90 11.86 -13.80 1.27
CA ALA A 90 10.93 -13.50 0.19
C ALA A 90 9.50 -13.59 0.70
N VAL A 91 8.64 -12.69 0.23
CA VAL A 91 7.22 -12.64 0.60
C VAL A 91 6.38 -12.68 -0.68
N ARG A 92 5.47 -13.64 -0.79
CA ARG A 92 4.50 -13.70 -1.87
C ARG A 92 3.48 -12.58 -1.69
N LEU A 93 3.42 -11.67 -2.65
CA LEU A 93 2.47 -10.56 -2.67
C LEU A 93 1.23 -10.95 -3.49
N ARG A 94 0.06 -10.46 -3.06
CA ARG A 94 -1.20 -10.61 -3.78
C ARG A 94 -1.81 -9.24 -4.04
N VAL A 95 -2.44 -9.09 -5.20
CA VAL A 95 -3.31 -7.95 -5.45
C VAL A 95 -4.57 -8.13 -4.59
N LEU A 96 -4.82 -7.16 -3.72
CA LEU A 96 -5.98 -7.15 -2.83
C LEU A 96 -6.77 -5.87 -3.08
N THR A 97 -8.07 -5.99 -3.28
CA THR A 97 -8.98 -4.85 -3.23
C THR A 97 -9.10 -4.41 -1.79
N ARG A 98 -8.43 -3.31 -1.43
CA ARG A 98 -8.38 -2.81 -0.05
C ARG A 98 -9.58 -1.92 0.31
N LYS A 99 -10.11 -1.19 -0.67
CA LYS A 99 -11.07 -0.08 -0.49
C LYS A 99 -11.89 0.12 -1.75
N THR A 100 -13.11 0.62 -1.60
CA THR A 100 -13.94 1.10 -2.72
C THR A 100 -14.07 2.61 -2.68
N LEU A 101 -13.70 3.30 -3.78
CA LEU A 101 -13.80 4.76 -3.89
C LEU A 101 -15.17 5.23 -4.36
N GLY A 102 -15.97 4.34 -4.94
CA GLY A 102 -17.37 4.60 -5.26
C GLY A 102 -18.24 4.65 -4.00
N GLY A 103 -19.47 5.10 -4.17
CA GLY A 103 -20.44 5.16 -3.09
C GLY A 103 -21.67 5.97 -3.48
N LEU A 104 -22.56 6.16 -2.51
CA LEU A 104 -23.69 7.06 -2.63
C LEU A 104 -23.18 8.50 -2.76
N GLU A 105 -23.69 9.22 -3.76
CA GLU A 105 -23.44 10.64 -3.90
C GLU A 105 -24.17 11.40 -2.78
N THR A 106 -23.53 12.44 -2.24
CA THR A 106 -24.07 13.19 -1.10
C THR A 106 -23.87 14.68 -1.25
N THR A 107 -24.74 15.47 -0.61
CA THR A 107 -24.51 16.90 -0.39
C THR A 107 -23.39 17.15 0.63
N LEU A 108 -23.04 18.42 0.87
CA LEU A 108 -22.07 18.82 1.91
C LEU A 108 -22.55 18.50 3.33
N GLU A 109 -23.87 18.41 3.52
CA GLU A 109 -24.52 17.96 4.76
C GLU A 109 -24.61 16.42 4.85
N SER A 110 -23.99 15.69 3.92
CA SER A 110 -23.99 14.22 3.85
C SER A 110 -25.35 13.58 3.57
N GLN A 111 -26.31 14.35 3.02
CA GLN A 111 -27.59 13.80 2.58
C GLN A 111 -27.41 13.09 1.24
N VAL A 112 -27.96 11.88 1.10
CA VAL A 112 -27.85 11.10 -0.14
C VAL A 112 -28.61 11.80 -1.26
N VAL A 113 -28.04 11.79 -2.46
CA VAL A 113 -28.58 12.47 -3.64
C VAL A 113 -29.06 11.43 -4.67
N ARG A 114 -30.19 11.72 -5.31
CA ARG A 114 -30.72 10.94 -6.43
C ARG A 114 -29.96 11.24 -7.72
N PRO A 115 -30.10 10.42 -8.78
CA PRO A 115 -29.48 10.71 -10.07
C PRO A 115 -29.86 12.06 -10.69
N ASP A 116 -31.01 12.65 -10.31
CA ASP A 116 -31.46 13.97 -10.75
C ASP A 116 -30.88 15.14 -9.93
N GLY A 117 -29.99 14.86 -8.97
CA GLY A 117 -29.40 15.86 -8.08
C GLY A 117 -30.26 16.23 -6.87
N THR A 118 -31.47 15.66 -6.72
CA THR A 118 -32.34 15.98 -5.58
C THR A 118 -32.00 15.15 -4.33
N PRO A 119 -32.04 15.74 -3.12
CA PRO A 119 -31.76 14.97 -1.90
C PRO A 119 -32.86 13.94 -1.58
N VAL A 120 -32.45 12.76 -1.14
CA VAL A 120 -33.35 11.72 -0.61
C VAL A 120 -33.71 12.07 0.82
N ASP A 121 -35.02 12.19 1.08
CA ASP A 121 -35.50 12.63 2.38
C ASP A 121 -35.17 11.62 3.48
N GLY A 122 -34.58 12.11 4.59
CA GLY A 122 -34.21 11.28 5.74
C GLY A 122 -33.03 10.32 5.53
N LEU A 123 -32.40 10.29 4.35
CA LEU A 123 -31.30 9.39 4.06
C LEU A 123 -29.95 10.11 4.01
N TYR A 124 -28.99 9.64 4.81
CA TYR A 124 -27.65 10.20 4.93
C TYR A 124 -26.60 9.10 4.77
N ALA A 125 -25.43 9.43 4.25
CA ALA A 125 -24.32 8.49 4.06
C ALA A 125 -22.98 9.14 4.42
N ALA A 126 -22.07 8.37 5.01
CA ALA A 126 -20.77 8.83 5.47
C ALA A 126 -19.73 7.70 5.41
N GLY A 127 -18.46 8.04 5.28
CA GLY A 127 -17.39 7.05 5.18
C GLY A 127 -17.39 6.27 3.87
N GLU A 128 -17.01 4.98 3.89
CA GLU A 128 -16.76 4.19 2.67
C GLU A 128 -17.97 4.10 1.76
N VAL A 129 -19.17 3.95 2.35
CA VAL A 129 -20.43 3.89 1.60
C VAL A 129 -20.70 5.16 0.78
N ALA A 130 -20.02 6.26 1.07
CA ALA A 130 -20.08 7.54 0.35
C ALA A 130 -18.74 7.90 -0.33
N GLY A 131 -17.88 6.91 -0.64
CA GLY A 131 -16.59 7.14 -1.30
C GLY A 131 -15.53 7.78 -0.39
N PHE A 132 -15.65 7.59 0.92
CA PHE A 132 -14.78 8.14 1.97
C PHE A 132 -14.77 9.67 2.08
N GLY A 133 -15.96 10.27 2.17
CA GLY A 133 -16.14 11.68 2.47
C GLY A 133 -17.43 12.28 1.91
N GLY A 134 -18.10 11.54 1.01
CA GLY A 134 -19.25 12.04 0.28
C GLY A 134 -18.86 12.77 -1.00
N GLY A 135 -19.83 12.92 -1.89
CA GLY A 135 -19.72 13.81 -3.07
C GLY A 135 -18.53 13.52 -4.00
N GLY A 136 -18.06 12.27 -4.08
CA GLY A 136 -16.97 11.89 -4.98
C GLY A 136 -15.60 12.50 -4.63
N VAL A 137 -15.34 12.84 -3.36
CA VAL A 137 -14.14 13.58 -2.92
C VAL A 137 -12.80 13.00 -3.39
N HIS A 138 -12.72 11.68 -3.60
CA HIS A 138 -11.52 10.99 -4.08
C HIS A 138 -11.51 10.75 -5.61
N GLY A 139 -12.60 11.04 -6.32
CA GLY A 139 -12.74 10.75 -7.75
C GLY A 139 -12.28 9.34 -8.11
N TYR A 140 -11.34 9.24 -9.05
CA TYR A 140 -10.78 7.97 -9.51
C TYR A 140 -9.65 7.41 -8.64
N ASN A 141 -8.92 8.27 -7.92
CA ASN A 141 -7.74 7.88 -7.15
C ASN A 141 -7.68 8.64 -5.83
N ALA A 142 -7.64 7.90 -4.72
CA ALA A 142 -7.49 8.50 -3.42
C ALA A 142 -6.03 8.82 -3.09
N LEU A 143 -5.84 9.91 -2.34
CA LEU A 143 -4.56 10.25 -1.74
C LEU A 143 -4.32 9.37 -0.50
N GLU A 144 -3.06 9.01 -0.24
CA GLU A 144 -2.73 8.24 0.94
C GLU A 144 -3.04 9.04 2.23
N GLY A 145 -3.67 8.38 3.20
CA GLY A 145 -3.98 8.98 4.51
C GLY A 145 -5.30 9.77 4.60
N THR A 146 -6.03 9.99 3.51
CA THR A 146 -7.25 10.83 3.54
C THR A 146 -8.53 10.09 3.96
N PHE A 147 -8.53 8.76 3.90
CA PHE A 147 -9.72 7.95 4.13
C PHE A 147 -10.36 8.13 5.51
N LEU A 148 -9.56 8.01 6.57
CA LEU A 148 -10.05 8.12 7.95
C LEU A 148 -10.61 9.51 8.22
N GLY A 149 -9.90 10.54 7.73
CA GLY A 149 -10.37 11.93 7.81
C GLY A 149 -11.73 12.09 7.13
N GLY A 150 -11.86 11.59 5.89
CA GLY A 150 -13.11 11.60 5.15
C GLY A 150 -14.27 10.93 5.89
N CYS A 151 -14.05 9.77 6.52
CA CYS A 151 -15.04 9.12 7.38
C CYS A 151 -15.49 10.01 8.55
N ILE A 152 -14.52 10.58 9.29
CA ILE A 152 -14.80 11.39 10.48
C ILE A 152 -15.56 12.66 10.11
N PHE A 153 -15.12 13.36 9.05
CA PHE A 153 -15.72 14.63 8.65
C PHE A 153 -17.13 14.46 8.06
N SER A 154 -17.34 13.46 7.20
CA SER A 154 -18.68 13.14 6.68
C SER A 154 -19.61 12.63 7.77
N GLY A 155 -19.14 11.77 8.67
CA GLY A 155 -19.94 11.30 9.81
C GLY A 155 -20.36 12.47 10.73
N ARG A 156 -19.45 13.42 10.98
CA ARG A 156 -19.75 14.64 11.73
C ARG A 156 -20.76 15.54 11.01
N ALA A 157 -20.66 15.67 9.68
CA ALA A 157 -21.59 16.45 8.88
C ALA A 157 -23.00 15.85 8.93
N ALA A 158 -23.11 14.53 8.68
CA ALA A 158 -24.37 13.79 8.79
C ALA A 158 -25.03 13.95 10.17
N GLY A 159 -24.26 13.75 11.25
CA GLY A 159 -24.78 13.88 12.62
C GLY A 159 -25.29 15.30 12.92
N ARG A 160 -24.56 16.33 12.49
CA ARG A 160 -24.99 17.74 12.64
C ARG A 160 -26.23 18.06 11.82
N ALA A 161 -26.34 17.53 10.61
CA ALA A 161 -27.49 17.74 9.74
C ALA A 161 -28.76 17.09 10.34
N LEU A 162 -28.64 15.86 10.83
CA LEU A 162 -29.72 15.16 11.52
C LEU A 162 -30.16 15.89 12.79
N ALA A 163 -29.22 16.35 13.62
CA ALA A 163 -29.55 17.08 14.84
C ALA A 163 -30.35 18.37 14.56
N LYS A 164 -29.99 19.12 13.51
CA LYS A 164 -30.73 20.32 13.09
C LYS A 164 -32.11 20.04 12.51
N ARG A 165 -32.30 18.84 11.95
CA ARG A 165 -33.54 18.44 11.28
C ARG A 165 -34.55 17.84 12.25
N LEU A 166 -34.07 17.09 13.24
CA LEU A 166 -34.91 16.33 14.18
C LEU A 166 -35.12 17.03 15.52
N GLY A 167 -34.22 17.95 15.90
CA GLY A 167 -34.36 18.81 17.07
C GLY A 167 -34.90 20.17 16.69
#